data_AF-A0A1I4EUZ0-F1
#
_entry.id   AF-A0A1I4EUZ0-F1
#
_cell.length_a   1.000
_cell.length_b   1.000
_cell.length_c   1.000
_cell.angle_alpha   90.00
_cell.angle_beta   90.00
_cell.angle_gamma   90.00
#
_symmetry.space_group_name_H-M   'P 1'
#
loop_
_entity.id
_entity.type
_entity.pdbx_description
1 polymer ?
#
loop_
_entity_poly.entity_id
_entity_poly.type
_entity_poly.pdbx_seq_one_letter_code
_entity_poly.pdbx_strand_id
1 'polypeptide(L)'
;MVSVLRDVRDQRRLAASVLLPLGIGVREAVPLLVDERYLASIPIETCLPMGCTLSIAMPAELVEVLRRGSVMKFLVLSLDGQTVPINLPIDGIADALRRITG
;
A
#
# COMPACT_ATOMS: atom_id res chain seq x y z
N MET A 1 1.77 -9.18 0.82
CA MET A 1 1.76 -9.29 -0.67
C MET A 1 1.14 -8.03 -1.22
N VAL A 2 1.71 -7.40 -2.26
CA VAL A 2 1.14 -6.18 -2.87
C VAL A 2 0.87 -6.44 -4.34
N SER A 3 -0.35 -6.17 -4.77
CA SER A 3 -0.82 -6.38 -6.14
C SER A 3 -1.40 -5.08 -6.69
N VAL A 4 -0.95 -4.66 -7.87
CA VAL A 4 -1.51 -3.49 -8.56
C VAL A 4 -2.48 -3.96 -9.64
N LEU A 5 -3.69 -3.43 -9.60
CA LEU A 5 -4.81 -3.80 -10.45
C LEU A 5 -5.32 -2.57 -11.21
N ARG A 6 -5.80 -2.79 -12.44
CA ARG A 6 -6.65 -1.80 -13.12
C ARG A 6 -8.09 -2.01 -12.65
N ASP A 7 -8.76 -0.93 -12.26
CA ASP A 7 -10.15 -0.99 -11.86
C ASP A 7 -11.04 -1.41 -13.04
N VAL A 8 -11.93 -2.38 -12.81
CA VAL A 8 -12.79 -2.97 -13.86
C VAL A 8 -13.93 -2.03 -14.24
N ARG A 9 -14.34 -1.14 -13.35
CA ARG A 9 -15.39 -0.13 -13.60
C ARG A 9 -14.81 1.11 -14.27
N ASP A 10 -13.56 1.44 -13.99
CA ASP A 10 -12.84 2.56 -14.60
C ASP A 10 -11.43 2.10 -15.03
N GLN A 11 -11.30 1.72 -16.31
CA GLN A 11 -10.04 1.20 -16.89
C GLN A 11 -8.84 2.16 -16.79
N ARG A 12 -9.05 3.41 -16.38
CA ARG A 12 -8.01 4.41 -16.15
C ARG A 12 -7.58 4.54 -14.68
N ARG A 13 -8.29 3.94 -13.73
CA ARG A 13 -7.91 3.98 -12.31
C ARG A 13 -7.05 2.79 -11.95
N LEU A 14 -5.90 3.10 -11.36
CA LEU A 14 -5.04 2.12 -10.73
C LEU A 14 -5.43 1.99 -9.25
N ALA A 15 -5.52 0.76 -8.77
CA ALA A 15 -5.68 0.45 -7.37
C ALA A 15 -4.63 -0.57 -6.97
N ALA A 16 -4.04 -0.41 -5.79
CA ALA A 16 -3.19 -1.43 -5.19
C ALA A 16 -3.93 -2.12 -4.05
N SER A 17 -3.90 -3.44 -4.04
CA SER A 17 -4.31 -4.24 -2.89
C SER A 17 -3.07 -4.67 -2.12
N VAL A 18 -3.09 -4.45 -0.81
CA VAL A 18 -2.00 -4.80 0.11
C VAL A 18 -2.53 -5.78 1.13
N LEU A 19 -1.79 -6.87 1.32
CA LEU A 19 -2.00 -7.83 2.39
C LEU A 19 -0.92 -7.65 3.45
N LEU A 20 -1.32 -7.11 4.61
CA LEU A 20 -0.50 -6.94 5.80
C LEU A 20 -0.55 -8.19 6.69
N PRO A 21 0.50 -8.44 7.50
CA PRO A 21 0.51 -9.53 8.46
C PRO A 21 -0.60 -9.43 9.51
N LEU A 22 -0.90 -10.56 10.14
CA LEU A 22 -1.76 -10.62 11.32
C LEU A 22 -1.04 -10.04 12.55
N GLY A 23 -1.81 -9.77 13.62
CA GLY A 23 -1.29 -9.21 14.86
C GLY A 23 -1.24 -7.68 14.89
N ILE A 24 -1.93 -7.02 13.96
CA ILE A 24 -2.07 -5.56 13.89
C ILE A 24 -3.44 -5.10 14.40
N GLY A 25 -3.49 -3.89 14.95
CA GLY A 25 -4.70 -3.19 15.34
C GLY A 25 -5.53 -2.84 14.10
N VAL A 26 -6.72 -3.43 14.01
CA VAL A 26 -7.61 -3.30 12.84
C VAL A 26 -8.40 -1.99 12.85
N ARG A 27 -8.53 -1.35 14.00
CA ARG A 27 -9.36 -0.13 14.18
C ARG A 27 -8.62 1.12 13.73
N GLU A 28 -7.30 1.05 13.67
CA GLU A 28 -6.43 2.16 13.34
C GLU A 28 -6.13 2.16 11.84
N ALA A 29 -6.30 3.32 11.21
CA ALA A 29 -5.87 3.49 9.83
C ALA A 29 -4.33 3.48 9.76
N VAL A 30 -3.80 2.84 8.73
CA VAL A 30 -2.37 2.54 8.56
C VAL A 30 -1.69 3.68 7.81
N PRO A 31 -0.78 4.46 8.42
CA PRO A 31 0.03 5.44 7.70
C PRO A 31 0.88 4.80 6.61
N LEU A 32 0.75 5.33 5.40
CA LEU A 32 1.55 5.01 4.23
C LEU A 32 2.59 6.12 4.02
N LEU A 33 3.85 5.70 3.94
CA LEU A 33 4.98 6.57 3.64
C LEU A 33 5.74 6.02 2.44
N VAL A 34 6.38 6.90 1.68
CA VAL A 34 7.38 6.55 0.67
C VAL A 34 8.64 7.34 0.95
N ASP A 35 9.77 6.66 1.13
CA ASP A 35 11.07 7.25 1.51
C ASP A 35 10.95 8.25 2.67
N GLU A 36 10.16 7.88 3.68
CA GLU A 36 9.86 8.67 4.89
C GLU A 36 8.91 9.85 4.72
N ARG A 37 8.44 10.12 3.51
CA ARG A 37 7.38 11.10 3.28
C ARG A 37 6.02 10.47 3.54
N TYR A 38 5.27 10.99 4.51
CA TYR A 38 3.87 10.64 4.72
C TYR A 38 3.01 11.02 3.51
N LEU A 39 2.19 10.07 3.06
CA LEU A 39 1.30 10.26 1.90
C LEU A 39 -0.17 10.23 2.32
N ALA A 40 -0.57 9.20 3.07
CA ALA A 40 -1.96 8.99 3.46
C ALA A 40 -2.06 8.04 4.66
N SER A 41 -3.25 7.95 5.24
CA SER A 41 -3.60 6.90 6.20
C SER A 41 -4.70 6.05 5.58
N ILE A 42 -4.43 4.75 5.45
CA ILE A 42 -5.27 3.81 4.69
C ILE A 42 -6.05 2.94 5.68
N PRO A 43 -7.40 2.92 5.63
CA PRO A 43 -8.18 2.06 6.49
C PRO A 43 -7.98 0.60 6.12
N ILE A 44 -7.99 -0.28 7.13
CA ILE A 44 -8.04 -1.72 6.93
C ILE A 44 -9.47 -2.09 6.55
N GLU A 45 -9.64 -2.82 5.45
CA GLU A 45 -10.96 -3.20 4.93
C GLU A 45 -11.49 -4.45 5.62
N THR A 46 -10.65 -5.49 5.72
CA THR A 46 -10.98 -6.75 6.38
C THR A 46 -9.72 -7.54 6.73
N CYS A 47 -9.86 -8.56 7.58
CA CYS A 47 -8.80 -9.51 7.89
C CYS A 47 -9.23 -10.94 7.55
N LEU A 48 -8.42 -11.58 6.71
CA LEU A 48 -8.54 -12.96 6.25
C LEU A 48 -7.51 -13.83 6.98
N PRO A 49 -7.62 -15.17 6.93
CA PRO A 49 -6.62 -16.06 7.54
C PRO A 49 -5.18 -15.83 7.05
N MET A 50 -5.02 -15.28 5.85
CA MET A 50 -3.72 -14.94 5.27
C MET A 50 -3.17 -13.56 5.68
N GLY A 51 -3.98 -12.69 6.29
CA GLY A 51 -3.60 -11.32 6.64
C GLY A 51 -4.73 -10.30 6.50
N CYS A 52 -4.43 -9.04 6.79
CA CYS A 52 -5.37 -7.93 6.68
C CYS A 52 -5.23 -7.21 5.33
N THR A 53 -6.35 -6.95 4.66
CA THR A 53 -6.40 -6.34 3.33
C THR A 53 -6.71 -4.85 3.42
N LEU A 54 -6.01 -4.08 2.60
CA LEU A 54 -6.24 -2.66 2.37
C LEU A 54 -6.18 -2.38 0.87
N SER A 55 -7.03 -1.48 0.40
CA SER A 55 -7.00 -0.98 -0.96
C SER A 55 -6.54 0.47 -0.99
N ILE A 56 -5.58 0.74 -1.86
CA ILE A 56 -4.96 2.04 -2.05
C ILE A 56 -5.36 2.54 -3.43
N ALA A 57 -6.09 3.64 -3.48
CA ALA A 57 -6.30 4.36 -4.74
C ALA A 57 -4.96 4.96 -5.20
N MET A 58 -4.60 4.76 -6.47
CA MET A 58 -3.34 5.26 -7.03
C MET A 58 -3.63 6.39 -8.03
N PRO A 59 -3.86 7.63 -7.55
CA PRO A 59 -3.94 8.79 -8.42
C PRO A 59 -2.59 9.07 -9.07
N ALA A 60 -2.58 9.87 -10.13
CA ALA A 60 -1.36 10.15 -10.91
C ALA A 60 -0.21 10.66 -10.03
N GLU A 61 -0.51 11.49 -9.04
CA GLU A 61 0.48 12.03 -8.10
C GLU A 61 1.14 10.93 -7.26
N LEU A 62 0.36 9.94 -6.80
CA LEU A 62 0.90 8.81 -6.03
C LEU A 62 1.76 7.91 -6.93
N VAL A 63 1.31 7.67 -8.16
CA VAL A 63 2.06 6.89 -9.15
C VAL A 63 3.42 7.53 -9.43
N GLU A 64 3.47 8.85 -9.56
CA GLU A 64 4.72 9.58 -9.77
C GLU A 64 5.67 9.54 -8.57
N VAL A 65 5.13 9.54 -7.35
CA VAL A 65 5.94 9.32 -6.13
C VAL A 65 6.51 7.91 -6.12
N LEU A 66 5.69 6.90 -6.41
CA LEU A 66 6.12 5.50 -6.42
C LEU A 66 7.13 5.17 -7.53
N ARG A 67 7.05 5.87 -8.67
CA ARG A 67 8.05 5.72 -9.75
C ARG A 67 9.44 6.22 -9.36
N ARG A 68 9.52 7.16 -8.42
CA ARG A 68 10.77 7.79 -7.98
C ARG A 68 11.28 7.25 -6.66
N GLY A 69 10.38 6.65 -5.88
CA GLY A 69 10.71 6.18 -4.55
C GLY A 69 11.33 4.80 -4.51
N SER A 70 11.95 4.47 -3.38
CA SER A 70 12.70 3.22 -3.18
C SER A 70 12.04 2.30 -2.16
N VAL A 71 11.48 2.86 -1.09
CA VAL A 71 10.84 2.07 -0.03
C VAL A 71 9.46 2.61 0.29
N MET A 72 8.46 1.75 0.17
CA MET A 72 7.13 1.98 0.70
C MET A 72 7.05 1.44 2.13
N LYS A 73 6.65 2.28 3.08
CA LYS A 73 6.60 1.95 4.51
C LYS A 73 5.16 2.08 5.01
N PHE A 74 4.68 1.03 5.68
CA PHE A 74 3.42 1.04 6.39
C PHE A 74 3.71 1.06 7.89
N LEU A 75 3.11 1.99 8.64
CA LEU A 75 3.20 1.98 10.09
C LEU A 75 1.96 1.28 10.66
N VAL A 76 2.14 0.14 11.32
CA VAL A 76 1.02 -0.58 11.93
C VAL A 76 1.13 -0.51 13.44
N LEU A 77 0.01 -0.39 14.13
CA LEU A 77 -0.04 -0.61 15.56
C LEU A 77 -0.16 -2.13 15.79
N SER A 78 0.68 -2.72 16.63
CA SER A 78 0.51 -4.10 17.05
C SER A 78 -0.59 -4.21 18.11
N LEU A 79 -1.11 -5.41 18.35
CA LEU A 79 -2.05 -5.65 19.44
C LEU A 79 -1.48 -5.30 20.84
N ASP A 80 -0.14 -5.28 20.96
CA ASP A 80 0.57 -4.88 22.19
C ASP A 80 0.75 -3.35 22.30
N GLY A 81 0.18 -2.57 21.37
CA GLY A 81 0.25 -1.12 21.34
C GLY A 81 1.57 -0.55 20.80
N GLN A 82 2.42 -1.38 20.16
CA GLN A 82 3.69 -0.94 19.59
C GLN A 82 3.53 -0.53 18.14
N THR A 83 4.14 0.57 17.72
CA THR A 83 4.19 0.93 16.29
C THR A 83 5.30 0.16 15.60
N VAL A 84 4.94 -0.69 14.64
CA VAL A 84 5.85 -1.53 13.87
C VAL A 84 5.90 -1.04 12.42
N PRO A 85 7.07 -0.67 11.89
CA PRO A 85 7.20 -0.32 10.48
C PRO A 85 7.31 -1.59 9.61
N ILE A 86 6.44 -1.70 8.62
CA ILE A 86 6.51 -2.71 7.56
C ILE A 86 7.10 -2.04 6.32
N ASN A 87 8.35 -2.37 6.00
CA ASN A 87 9.05 -1.83 4.83
C ASN A 87 8.89 -2.78 3.64
N LEU A 88 8.52 -2.21 2.50
CA LEU A 88 8.40 -2.87 1.21
C LEU A 88 9.34 -2.15 0.23
N PRO A 89 10.45 -2.78 -0.17
CA PRO A 89 11.26 -2.30 -1.28
C PRO A 89 10.39 -2.26 -2.55
N ILE A 90 10.43 -1.14 -3.25
CA ILE A 90 9.67 -0.91 -4.49
C ILE A 90 10.59 -0.70 -5.69
N ASP A 91 11.83 -1.19 -5.60
CA ASP A 91 12.77 -1.24 -6.71
C ASP A 91 12.14 -2.01 -7.89
N GLY A 92 12.00 -1.34 -9.03
CA GLY A 92 11.38 -1.90 -10.24
C GLY A 92 9.86 -1.66 -10.37
N ILE A 93 9.20 -1.03 -9.40
CA ILE A 93 7.77 -0.72 -9.52
C ILE A 93 7.48 0.24 -10.68
N ALA A 94 8.43 1.13 -11.01
CA ALA A 94 8.33 2.04 -12.14
C ALA A 94 8.22 1.29 -13.48
N ASP A 95 8.99 0.22 -13.64
CA ASP A 95 8.96 -0.62 -14.84
C ASP A 95 7.68 -1.45 -14.90
N ALA A 96 7.25 -2.03 -13.77
CA ALA A 96 6.00 -2.75 -13.68
C ALA A 96 4.79 -1.86 -14.02
N LEU A 97 4.74 -0.64 -13.45
CA LEU A 97 3.72 0.36 -13.76
C LEU A 97 3.72 0.72 -15.24
N ARG A 98 4.90 0.96 -15.85
CA ARG A 98 5.00 1.23 -17.29
C ARG A 98 4.40 0.10 -18.13
N ARG A 99 4.62 -1.16 -17.76
CA ARG A 99 4.08 -2.33 -18.48
C ARG A 99 2.57 -2.49 -18.34
N ILE A 100 1.99 -2.09 -17.20
CA ILE A 100 0.55 -2.19 -16.98
C ILE A 100 -0.20 -0.90 -17.27
N THR A 101 0.44 0.20 -17.69
CA THR A 101 -0.22 1.45 -18.09
C THR A 101 0.06 1.87 -19.54
N GLY A 102 1.14 1.34 -20.15
CA GLY A 102 1.39 1.44 -21.58
C GLY A 102 0.43 0.61 -22.40
#